data_AF-A0A1C6MYT3-F1
#
_entry.id   AF-A0A1C6MYT3-F1
#
_cell.length_a   1.000
_cell.length_b   1.000
_cell.length_c   1.000
_cell.angle_alpha   90.00
_cell.angle_beta   90.00
_cell.angle_gamma   90.00
#
_symmetry.space_group_name_H-M   'P 1'
#
loop_
_entity.id
_entity.type
_entity.pdbx_description
1 polymer ?
#
loop_
_entity_poly.entity_id
_entity_poly.type
_entity_poly.pdbx_seq_one_letter_code
_entity_poly.pdbx_strand_id
1 'polypeptide(L)'
;MDALAGQTTTRIATPDTVTITQDRVTQEITSTFGDLDTTLTDRRPADADLNWANVTAPTFCLFDWEDWGMAPRGLDAASLWGNSLAVPGLAERVWRERREDLESKDGLLMALFYCTKVVGRWADEADPKLAPARIAAERIVGELQAR
;
A
#
# COMPACT_ATOMS: atom_id res chain seq x y z
N MET A 1 -6.52 -12.45 1.26
CA MET A 1 -5.73 -11.70 2.26
C MET A 1 -6.13 -12.06 3.68
N ASP A 2 -7.42 -12.15 3.96
CA ASP A 2 -7.93 -12.43 5.31
C ASP A 2 -7.40 -13.75 5.90
N ALA A 3 -7.18 -14.77 5.07
CA ALA A 3 -6.55 -16.03 5.48
C ALA A 3 -5.11 -15.85 6.01
N LEU A 4 -4.31 -14.97 5.38
CA LEU A 4 -2.96 -14.64 5.81
C LEU A 4 -2.99 -13.73 7.04
N ALA A 5 -3.89 -12.75 7.06
CA ALA A 5 -4.05 -11.80 8.16
C ALA A 5 -4.37 -12.47 9.52
N GLY A 6 -4.96 -13.68 9.50
CA GLY A 6 -5.21 -14.48 10.70
C GLY A 6 -4.03 -15.31 11.20
N GLN A 7 -2.88 -15.28 10.52
CA GLN A 7 -1.68 -16.03 10.92
C GLN A 7 -0.81 -15.23 11.90
N THR A 8 0.22 -15.88 12.46
CA THR A 8 1.19 -15.25 13.36
C THR A 8 2.61 -15.55 12.91
N THR A 9 3.50 -14.56 12.97
CA THR A 9 4.91 -14.71 12.63
C THR A 9 5.76 -13.68 13.39
N THR A 10 7.06 -13.95 13.53
CA THR A 10 8.06 -13.00 14.05
C THR A 10 8.78 -12.26 12.92
N ARG A 11 8.60 -12.67 11.65
CA ARG A 11 9.15 -11.95 10.50
C ARG A 11 8.50 -10.57 10.41
N ILE A 12 9.30 -9.57 10.06
CA ILE A 12 8.81 -8.25 9.66
C ILE A 12 8.89 -8.21 8.15
N ALA A 13 7.82 -7.74 7.50
CA ALA A 13 7.76 -7.66 6.05
C ALA A 13 8.85 -6.74 5.49
N THR A 14 9.32 -7.04 4.29
CA THR A 14 10.41 -6.31 3.61
C THR A 14 10.00 -5.75 2.25
N PRO A 15 8.90 -4.97 2.13
CA PRO A 15 8.48 -4.43 0.83
C PRO A 15 9.61 -3.63 0.17
N ASP A 16 9.84 -3.89 -1.12
CA ASP A 16 10.99 -3.41 -1.89
C ASP A 16 12.35 -3.87 -1.33
N THR A 17 12.42 -5.08 -0.76
CA THR A 17 13.60 -5.67 -0.10
C THR A 17 14.08 -4.93 1.16
N VAL A 18 13.28 -4.01 1.69
CA VAL A 18 13.62 -3.19 2.86
C VAL A 18 12.59 -3.38 3.96
N THR A 19 13.02 -3.60 5.20
CA THR A 19 12.13 -3.80 6.35
C THR A 19 11.13 -2.66 6.51
N ILE A 20 9.85 -2.98 6.70
CA ILE A 20 8.83 -1.97 6.98
C ILE A 20 8.80 -1.58 8.47
N THR A 21 9.24 -0.36 8.75
CA THR A 21 9.27 0.25 10.08
C THR A 21 8.39 1.49 10.14
N GLN A 22 8.01 1.91 11.36
CA GLN A 22 7.33 3.19 11.59
C GLN A 22 8.14 4.34 10.97
N ASP A 23 9.42 4.42 11.30
CA ASP A 23 10.33 5.48 10.85
C ASP A 23 10.43 5.54 9.32
N ARG A 24 10.50 4.39 8.64
CA ARG A 24 10.52 4.35 7.17
C ARG A 24 9.24 4.92 6.59
N VAL A 25 8.08 4.48 7.09
CA VAL A 25 6.78 4.97 6.59
C VAL A 25 6.64 6.47 6.84
N THR A 26 6.98 6.94 8.04
CA THR A 26 6.99 8.37 8.39
C THR A 26 7.92 9.15 7.46
N GLN A 27 9.16 8.70 7.28
CA GLN A 27 10.15 9.40 6.45
C GLN A 27 9.69 9.52 4.99
N GLU A 28 9.22 8.43 4.39
CA GLU A 28 8.77 8.41 3.00
C GLU A 28 7.56 9.34 2.79
N ILE A 29 6.56 9.26 3.67
CA ILE A 29 5.37 10.11 3.61
C ILE A 29 5.75 11.58 3.82
N THR A 30 6.50 11.89 4.88
CA THR A 30 6.86 13.27 5.22
C THR A 30 7.73 13.93 4.14
N SER A 31 8.66 13.18 3.55
CA SER A 31 9.51 13.69 2.48
C SER A 31 8.73 14.02 1.19
N THR A 32 7.59 13.36 0.96
CA THR A 32 6.81 13.52 -0.27
C THR A 32 5.60 14.44 -0.09
N PHE A 33 4.90 14.34 1.03
CA PHE A 33 3.59 14.97 1.27
C PHE A 33 3.59 15.97 2.43
N GLY A 34 4.71 16.13 3.14
CA GLY A 34 4.80 16.99 4.32
C GLY A 34 4.31 16.32 5.60
N ASP A 35 4.19 17.12 6.66
CA ASP A 35 3.92 16.61 8.00
C ASP A 35 2.47 16.10 8.16
N LEU A 36 2.35 14.87 8.66
CA LEU A 36 1.10 14.14 8.87
C LEU A 36 1.25 13.21 10.08
N ASP A 37 0.16 12.93 10.79
CA ASP A 37 0.14 11.86 11.79
C ASP A 37 0.23 10.49 11.11
N THR A 38 1.46 9.98 11.05
CA THR A 38 1.80 8.70 10.44
C THR A 38 1.84 7.55 11.44
N THR A 39 1.30 7.71 12.66
CA THR A 39 1.30 6.66 13.69
C THR A 39 0.56 5.41 13.20
N LEU A 40 1.27 4.29 13.15
CA LEU A 40 0.75 2.98 12.76
C LEU A 40 0.35 2.21 14.01
N THR A 41 -0.82 1.59 13.99
CA THR A 41 -1.46 1.02 15.19
C THR A 41 -1.88 -0.44 15.03
N ASP A 42 -2.14 -0.90 13.81
CA ASP A 42 -2.57 -2.27 13.49
C ASP A 42 -1.52 -2.92 12.57
N ARG A 43 -0.92 -4.02 13.04
CA ARG A 43 0.01 -4.82 12.25
C ARG A 43 -0.58 -6.19 11.98
N ARG A 44 -0.53 -6.62 10.71
CA ARG A 44 -1.06 -7.89 10.21
C ARG A 44 0.00 -8.58 9.37
N PRO A 45 0.01 -9.93 9.29
CA PRO A 45 0.81 -10.61 8.28
C PRO A 45 0.39 -10.18 6.87
N ALA A 46 1.39 -9.91 6.04
CA ALA A 46 1.27 -9.46 4.66
C ALA A 46 2.25 -10.21 3.77
N ASP A 47 1.90 -10.33 2.50
CA ASP A 47 2.76 -10.82 1.42
C ASP A 47 3.92 -9.86 1.13
N ALA A 48 3.62 -8.56 1.21
CA ALA A 48 4.52 -7.43 1.04
C ALA A 48 5.02 -7.14 -0.37
N ASP A 49 4.67 -7.98 -1.36
CA ASP A 49 4.79 -7.70 -2.79
C ASP A 49 3.52 -8.08 -3.58
N LEU A 50 2.34 -7.77 -3.00
CA LEU A 50 1.08 -8.09 -3.67
C LEU A 50 0.85 -7.17 -4.88
N ASN A 51 1.09 -7.71 -6.07
CA ASN A 51 0.84 -7.08 -7.36
C ASN A 51 0.25 -8.07 -8.38
N TRP A 52 -0.16 -7.58 -9.56
CA TRP A 52 -0.84 -8.41 -10.56
C TRP A 52 0.04 -9.47 -11.23
N ALA A 53 1.38 -9.33 -11.18
CA ALA A 53 2.31 -10.33 -11.70
C ALA A 53 2.47 -11.53 -10.74
N ASN A 54 2.23 -11.32 -9.45
CA ASN A 54 2.38 -12.35 -8.40
C ASN A 54 1.09 -13.15 -8.15
N VAL A 55 0.03 -12.91 -8.93
CA VAL A 55 -1.26 -13.62 -8.82
C VAL A 55 -1.62 -14.34 -10.12
N THR A 56 -2.30 -15.48 -9.98
CA THR A 56 -2.78 -16.28 -11.12
C THR A 56 -4.30 -16.35 -11.22
N ALA A 57 -4.77 -16.68 -12.42
CA ALA A 57 -6.16 -16.96 -12.75
C ALA A 57 -6.22 -18.08 -13.83
N PRO A 58 -7.32 -18.86 -13.94
CA PRO A 58 -8.56 -18.76 -13.15
C PRO A 58 -8.46 -19.36 -11.75
N THR A 59 -7.50 -20.26 -11.51
CA THR A 59 -7.18 -20.73 -10.16
C THR A 59 -6.30 -19.69 -9.49
N PHE A 60 -6.74 -19.17 -8.36
CA PHE A 60 -5.99 -18.18 -7.59
C PHE A 60 -4.83 -18.84 -6.84
N CYS A 61 -3.60 -18.48 -7.22
CA CYS A 61 -2.39 -18.71 -6.43
C CYS A 61 -1.63 -17.40 -6.27
N LEU A 62 -0.96 -17.24 -5.13
CA LEU A 62 -0.04 -16.15 -4.82
C LEU A 62 1.39 -16.70 -4.75
N PHE A 63 2.34 -16.02 -5.40
CA PHE A 63 3.75 -16.39 -5.42
C PHE A 63 4.62 -15.29 -4.81
N ASP A 64 5.93 -15.51 -4.83
CA ASP A 64 6.94 -14.52 -4.44
C ASP A 64 6.94 -14.13 -2.95
N TRP A 65 6.83 -15.15 -2.10
CA TRP A 65 6.77 -15.03 -0.64
C TRP A 65 8.12 -14.68 0.03
N GLU A 66 9.06 -14.00 -0.63
CA GLU A 66 10.34 -13.69 0.01
C GLU A 66 10.24 -12.53 1.01
N ASP A 67 9.37 -11.56 0.72
CA ASP A 67 9.22 -10.33 1.51
C ASP A 67 8.15 -10.40 2.62
N TRP A 68 7.49 -11.55 2.77
CA TRP A 68 6.37 -11.69 3.69
C TRP A 68 6.75 -11.51 5.16
N GLY A 69 5.80 -10.98 5.94
CA GLY A 69 5.93 -10.80 7.38
C GLY A 69 4.88 -9.87 7.96
N MET A 70 5.08 -9.43 9.22
CA MET A 70 4.23 -8.44 9.86
C MET A 70 4.42 -7.07 9.22
N ALA A 71 3.33 -6.47 8.74
CA ALA A 71 3.27 -5.15 8.13
C ALA A 71 2.09 -4.35 8.69
N PRO A 72 2.04 -3.02 8.50
CA PRO A 72 0.86 -2.24 8.84
C PRO A 72 -0.36 -2.72 8.04
N ARG A 73 -1.54 -2.67 8.66
CA ARG A 73 -2.80 -3.03 8.02
C ARG A 73 -2.95 -2.27 6.70
N GLY A 74 -3.29 -3.00 5.65
CA GLY A 74 -3.55 -2.43 4.33
C GLY A 74 -2.34 -2.34 3.41
N LEU A 75 -1.13 -2.75 3.81
CA LEU A 75 0.05 -2.75 2.92
C LEU A 75 -0.23 -3.43 1.58
N ASP A 76 -0.63 -4.70 1.61
CA ASP A 76 -0.90 -5.46 0.38
C ASP A 76 -2.10 -4.89 -0.40
N ALA A 77 -3.11 -4.36 0.29
CA ALA A 77 -4.30 -3.80 -0.35
C ALA A 77 -3.93 -2.51 -1.11
N ALA A 78 -3.07 -1.69 -0.49
CA ALA A 78 -2.50 -0.50 -1.08
C ALA A 78 -1.59 -0.83 -2.25
N SER A 79 -0.74 -1.85 -2.15
CA SER A 79 0.11 -2.31 -3.26
C SER A 79 -0.72 -2.77 -4.47
N LEU A 80 -1.76 -3.58 -4.25
CA LEU A 80 -2.62 -4.04 -5.33
C LEU A 80 -3.43 -2.89 -5.95
N TRP A 81 -3.96 -1.99 -5.12
CA TRP A 81 -4.67 -0.79 -5.58
C TRP A 81 -3.76 0.14 -6.39
N GLY A 82 -2.57 0.42 -5.86
CA GLY A 82 -1.57 1.28 -6.47
C GLY A 82 -1.12 0.77 -7.84
N ASN A 83 -0.86 -0.54 -7.94
CA ASN A 83 -0.55 -1.21 -9.21
C ASN A 83 -1.72 -1.25 -10.20
N SER A 84 -2.92 -0.86 -9.77
CA SER A 84 -4.10 -0.75 -10.62
C SER A 84 -4.40 0.67 -11.11
N LEU A 85 -3.67 1.69 -10.64
CA LEU A 85 -3.99 3.10 -10.89
C LEU A 85 -4.01 3.50 -12.37
N ALA A 86 -3.25 2.81 -13.22
CA ALA A 86 -3.25 3.04 -14.66
C ALA A 86 -4.55 2.57 -15.35
N VAL A 87 -5.39 1.79 -14.66
CA VAL A 87 -6.68 1.29 -15.15
C VAL A 87 -7.77 1.69 -14.14
N PRO A 88 -8.41 2.86 -14.30
CA PRO A 88 -9.29 3.44 -13.27
C PRO A 88 -10.37 2.50 -12.74
N GLY A 89 -11.09 1.81 -13.64
CA GLY A 89 -12.13 0.85 -13.24
C GLY A 89 -11.61 -0.36 -12.44
N LEU A 90 -10.34 -0.74 -12.63
CA LEU A 90 -9.70 -1.76 -11.82
C LEU A 90 -9.30 -1.22 -10.45
N ALA A 91 -8.69 -0.03 -10.38
CA ALA A 91 -8.35 0.62 -9.12
C ALA A 91 -9.59 0.85 -8.23
N GLU A 92 -10.68 1.36 -8.81
CA GLU A 92 -11.96 1.53 -8.11
C GLU A 92 -12.51 0.20 -7.58
N ARG A 93 -12.42 -0.86 -8.39
CA ARG A 93 -12.83 -2.20 -7.95
C ARG A 93 -11.97 -2.69 -6.80
N VAL A 94 -10.64 -2.61 -6.90
CA VAL A 94 -9.75 -3.04 -5.80
C VAL A 94 -10.06 -2.25 -4.53
N TRP A 95 -10.24 -0.93 -4.63
CA TRP A 95 -10.59 -0.10 -3.48
C TRP A 95 -11.89 -0.57 -2.82
N ARG A 96 -12.94 -0.78 -3.62
CA ARG A 96 -14.25 -1.23 -3.12
C ARG A 96 -14.18 -2.60 -2.45
N GLU A 97 -13.53 -3.58 -3.09
CA GLU A 97 -13.43 -4.95 -2.55
C GLU A 97 -12.52 -5.02 -1.32
N ARG A 98 -11.56 -4.09 -1.17
CA ARG A 98 -10.60 -4.04 -0.05
C ARG A 98 -10.83 -2.85 0.89
N ARG A 99 -12.04 -2.28 0.86
CA ARG A 99 -12.41 -1.08 1.61
C ARG A 99 -12.19 -1.20 3.11
N GLU A 100 -12.38 -2.39 3.68
CA GLU A 100 -12.19 -2.61 5.11
C GLU A 100 -10.76 -2.30 5.55
N ASP A 101 -9.78 -2.65 4.72
CA ASP A 101 -8.39 -2.32 4.96
C ASP A 101 -8.08 -0.88 4.54
N LEU A 102 -8.44 -0.49 3.31
CA LEU A 102 -8.06 0.79 2.72
C LEU A 102 -8.72 2.03 3.36
N GLU A 103 -9.91 1.91 3.94
CA GLU A 103 -10.62 3.02 4.61
C GLU A 103 -10.20 3.17 6.09
N SER A 104 -9.37 2.25 6.61
CA SER A 104 -8.74 2.41 7.94
C SER A 104 -7.65 3.48 7.93
N LYS A 105 -7.26 4.03 9.09
CA LYS A 105 -6.17 5.03 9.18
C LYS A 105 -4.87 4.44 8.62
N ASP A 106 -4.48 3.27 9.10
CA ASP A 106 -3.27 2.57 8.67
C ASP A 106 -3.33 2.20 7.18
N GLY A 107 -4.50 1.83 6.66
CA GLY A 107 -4.68 1.54 5.23
C GLY A 107 -4.55 2.78 4.34
N LEU A 108 -5.09 3.93 4.76
CA LEU A 108 -4.86 5.21 4.08
C LEU A 108 -3.38 5.59 4.10
N LEU A 109 -2.68 5.39 5.23
CA LEU A 109 -1.23 5.60 5.32
C LEU A 109 -0.47 4.66 4.39
N MET A 110 -0.88 3.40 4.26
CA MET A 110 -0.25 2.45 3.33
C MET A 110 -0.54 2.78 1.86
N ALA A 111 -1.73 3.27 1.53
CA ALA A 111 -2.04 3.80 0.20
C ALA A 111 -1.17 5.01 -0.13
N LEU A 112 -0.99 5.93 0.83
CA LEU A 112 -0.13 7.10 0.68
C LEU A 112 1.35 6.69 0.57
N PHE A 113 1.80 5.71 1.35
CA PHE A 113 3.13 5.11 1.27
C PHE A 113 3.40 4.48 -0.11
N TYR A 114 2.42 3.82 -0.73
CA TYR A 114 2.57 3.39 -2.12
C TYR A 114 2.73 4.60 -3.06
N CYS A 115 1.92 5.64 -2.88
CA CYS A 115 2.01 6.84 -3.72
C CYS A 115 3.40 7.51 -3.67
N THR A 116 4.14 7.46 -2.55
CA THR A 116 5.50 8.03 -2.49
C THR A 116 6.42 7.44 -3.55
N LYS A 117 6.23 6.15 -3.90
CA LYS A 117 7.00 5.46 -4.93
C LYS A 117 6.73 5.98 -6.34
N VAL A 118 5.51 6.49 -6.58
CA VAL A 118 5.06 6.94 -7.90
C VAL A 118 5.24 8.45 -8.08
N VAL A 119 4.93 9.24 -7.05
CA VAL A 119 4.93 10.71 -7.14
C VAL A 119 6.11 11.37 -6.43
N GLY A 120 6.94 10.59 -5.75
CA GLY A 120 8.06 11.09 -4.95
C GLY A 120 9.24 11.60 -5.79
N ARG A 121 10.40 11.73 -5.13
CA ARG A 121 11.62 12.34 -5.69
C ARG A 121 12.07 11.77 -7.04
N TRP A 122 11.81 10.48 -7.26
CA TRP A 122 12.28 9.73 -8.43
C TRP A 122 11.14 9.39 -9.40
N ALA A 123 10.04 10.15 -9.37
CA ALA A 123 8.90 9.96 -10.25
C ALA A 123 9.32 9.98 -11.73
N ASP A 124 8.82 9.01 -12.49
CA ASP A 124 8.92 8.97 -13.94
C ASP A 124 7.72 9.72 -14.55
N GLU A 125 7.99 10.78 -15.32
CA GLU A 125 6.94 11.56 -16.01
C GLU A 125 6.14 10.72 -17.02
N ALA A 126 6.72 9.61 -17.51
CA ALA A 126 6.06 8.69 -18.43
C ALA A 126 5.24 7.60 -17.71
N ASP A 127 5.32 7.46 -16.38
CA ASP A 127 4.54 6.44 -15.66
C ASP A 127 3.03 6.76 -15.80
N PRO A 128 2.23 5.86 -16.41
CA PRO A 128 0.78 6.09 -16.55
C PRO A 128 0.04 6.19 -15.21
N LYS A 129 0.65 5.75 -14.10
CA LYS A 129 0.11 5.90 -12.75
C LYS A 129 0.35 7.29 -12.16
N LEU A 130 1.23 8.11 -12.72
CA LEU A 130 1.66 9.38 -12.11
C LEU A 130 0.48 10.32 -11.83
N ALA A 131 -0.30 10.65 -12.86
CA ALA A 131 -1.46 11.52 -12.72
C ALA A 131 -2.52 10.97 -11.74
N PRO A 132 -3.00 9.71 -11.87
CA PRO A 132 -3.98 9.17 -10.92
C PRO A 132 -3.42 9.03 -9.49
N ALA A 133 -2.13 8.74 -9.32
CA ALA A 133 -1.50 8.70 -7.99
C ALA A 133 -1.47 10.07 -7.31
N ARG A 134 -1.24 11.17 -8.04
CA ARG A 134 -1.30 12.54 -7.49
C ARG A 134 -2.71 12.87 -6.99
N ILE A 135 -3.73 12.61 -7.82
CA ILE A 135 -5.14 12.83 -7.46
C ILE A 135 -5.52 12.02 -6.22
N ALA A 136 -5.12 10.74 -6.19
CA ALA A 136 -5.40 9.88 -5.05
C ALA A 136 -4.68 10.35 -3.78
N ALA A 137 -3.41 10.74 -3.88
CA ALA A 137 -2.63 11.24 -2.75
C ALA A 137 -3.25 12.51 -2.17
N GLU A 138 -3.66 13.48 -3.00
CA GLU A 138 -4.34 14.69 -2.54
C GLU A 138 -5.61 14.38 -1.75
N ARG A 139 -6.46 13.46 -2.27
CA ARG A 139 -7.66 13.00 -1.56
C ARG A 139 -7.31 12.35 -0.21
N ILE A 140 -6.35 11.43 -0.20
CA ILE A 140 -5.96 10.67 1.00
C ILE A 140 -5.37 11.59 2.06
N VAL A 141 -4.53 12.56 1.68
CA VAL A 141 -3.99 13.58 2.58
C VAL A 141 -5.13 14.38 3.23
N GLY A 142 -6.11 14.84 2.43
CA GLY A 142 -7.27 15.55 2.95
C GLY A 142 -8.10 14.70 3.93
N GLU A 143 -8.28 13.41 3.65
CA GLU A 143 -8.97 12.49 4.56
C GLU A 143 -8.22 12.24 5.87
N LEU A 144 -6.89 12.12 5.81
CA LEU A 144 -6.05 11.93 7.00
C LEU A 144 -6.02 13.18 7.89
N GLN A 145 -6.01 14.37 7.30
CA GLN A 145 -6.02 15.65 8.03
C GLN A 145 -7.37 15.96 8.68
N ALA A 146 -8.46 15.39 8.15
CA ALA A 146 -9.81 15.59 8.69
C ALA A 146 -10.15 14.66 9.86
N ARG A 147 -9.25 13.73 10.23
CA ARG A 147 -9.46 12.76 11.31
C ARG A 147 -8.99 13.25 12.67
#